data_AF-A0A958Z707-F1
#
_entry.id   AF-A0A958Z707-F1
#
_cell.length_a   1.000
_cell.length_b   1.000
_cell.length_c   1.000
_cell.angle_alpha   90.00
_cell.angle_beta   90.00
_cell.angle_gamma   90.00
#
_symmetry.space_group_name_H-M   'P 1'
#
loop_
_entity.id
_entity.type
_entity.pdbx_description
1 polymer ?
#
loop_
_entity_poly.entity_id
_entity_poly.type
_entity_poly.pdbx_seq_one_letter_code
_entity_poly.pdbx_strand_id
1 'polypeptide(L)'
;DGRNVSVQLYQTFLEMPDDGYEVRYDDPRVGYFTDEVNDQTATGSITYRDMIHRWRLVKKDPNAALSEPVKPITWWIENTTPMEWRETIKEGVLEWNKAFEKAGFKNAMVVEIQPDTATWDAGDIRYNVLRWTSSPQPPFGGYGPSFSNPRTGELLGADIMLEYVHFTNRVFYDKLFDLGASSSEQQLEASDMPQFYCSAGHLMHENTMFGECFLEAVG
;
A
#
# COMPACT_ATOMS: atom_id res chain seq x y z
N ASP A 1 -27.25 4.02 30.03
CA ASP A 1 -27.87 2.76 30.49
C ASP A 1 -27.28 1.62 29.66
N GLY A 2 -26.28 0.92 30.19
CA GLY A 2 -25.45 -0.06 29.48
C GLY A 2 -26.02 -1.48 29.53
N ARG A 3 -27.31 -1.66 29.20
CA ARG A 3 -28.03 -2.92 29.49
C ARG A 3 -27.83 -4.03 28.47
N ASN A 4 -27.19 -3.78 27.33
CA ASN A 4 -26.68 -4.85 26.46
C ASN A 4 -25.45 -4.38 25.69
N VAL A 5 -24.55 -5.32 25.43
CA VAL A 5 -23.49 -5.21 24.43
C VAL A 5 -23.75 -6.37 23.48
N SER A 6 -24.07 -6.07 22.24
CA SER A 6 -24.25 -7.09 21.21
C SER A 6 -22.94 -7.25 20.45
N VAL A 7 -22.42 -8.47 20.40
CA VAL A 7 -21.21 -8.82 19.66
C VAL A 7 -21.60 -9.73 18.50
N GLN A 8 -21.16 -9.41 17.30
CA GLN A 8 -21.29 -10.26 16.13
C GLN A 8 -19.91 -10.80 15.77
N LEU A 9 -19.82 -12.11 15.53
CA LEU A 9 -18.61 -12.79 15.09
C LEU A 9 -18.86 -13.38 13.70
N TYR A 10 -17.96 -13.09 12.79
CA TYR A 10 -17.93 -13.67 11.44
C TYR A 10 -16.75 -14.65 11.37
N GLN A 11 -17.01 -15.88 10.93
CA GLN A 11 -15.99 -16.90 10.71
C GLN A 11 -16.16 -17.47 9.31
N THR A 12 -15.05 -17.62 8.59
CA THR A 12 -15.02 -18.15 7.23
C THR A 12 -14.02 -19.30 7.15
N PHE A 13 -14.42 -20.40 6.53
CA PHE A 13 -13.51 -21.47 6.13
C PHE A 13 -13.18 -21.30 4.66
N LEU A 14 -11.88 -21.26 4.35
CA LEU A 14 -11.37 -21.18 2.99
C LEU A 14 -10.70 -22.51 2.63
N GLU A 15 -11.05 -23.04 1.46
CA GLU A 15 -10.36 -24.18 0.88
C GLU A 15 -8.90 -23.80 0.58
N MET A 16 -7.96 -24.66 1.00
CA MET A 16 -6.54 -24.42 0.73
C MET A 16 -6.26 -24.60 -0.77
N PRO A 17 -5.41 -23.75 -1.37
CA PRO A 17 -4.99 -23.92 -2.76
C PRO A 17 -4.29 -25.25 -3.01
N ASP A 18 -4.15 -25.60 -4.29
CA ASP A 18 -3.35 -26.74 -4.72
C ASP A 18 -1.86 -26.62 -4.34
N ASP A 19 -1.16 -27.76 -4.39
CA ASP A 19 0.27 -27.89 -4.08
C ASP A 19 1.20 -27.38 -5.20
N GLY A 20 0.67 -26.75 -6.26
CA GLY A 20 1.43 -26.26 -7.42
C GLY A 20 2.16 -24.94 -7.19
N TYR A 21 2.13 -24.39 -5.98
CA TYR A 21 2.83 -23.14 -5.64
C TYR A 21 4.30 -23.38 -5.28
N GLU A 22 5.20 -22.64 -5.91
CA GLU A 22 6.62 -22.66 -5.56
C GLU A 22 6.88 -21.78 -4.34
N VAL A 23 7.12 -22.39 -3.18
CA VAL A 23 7.47 -21.68 -1.94
C VAL A 23 8.78 -20.92 -2.13
N ARG A 24 8.85 -19.70 -1.60
CA ARG A 24 10.07 -18.88 -1.59
C ARG A 24 10.41 -18.47 -0.18
N TYR A 25 11.60 -18.86 0.26
CA TYR A 25 12.13 -18.46 1.56
C TYR A 25 12.62 -17.02 1.55
N ASP A 26 12.61 -16.39 2.72
CA ASP A 26 13.11 -15.05 2.91
C ASP A 26 14.63 -14.95 2.67
N ASP A 27 15.06 -13.74 2.36
CA ASP A 27 16.48 -13.41 2.28
C ASP A 27 16.72 -12.22 3.21
N PRO A 28 17.56 -12.34 4.25
CA PRO A 28 17.70 -11.33 5.29
C PRO A 28 18.26 -10.00 4.76
N ARG A 29 18.75 -9.94 3.51
CA ARG A 29 19.21 -8.71 2.88
C ARG A 29 18.07 -7.84 2.34
N VAL A 30 16.86 -8.38 2.25
CA VAL A 30 15.68 -7.71 1.68
C VAL A 30 14.51 -7.86 2.65
N GLY A 31 13.84 -6.75 2.93
CA GLY A 31 12.63 -6.78 3.76
C GLY A 31 11.45 -7.41 3.00
N TYR A 32 10.84 -8.45 3.59
CA TYR A 32 9.62 -9.06 3.11
C TYR A 32 8.58 -9.12 4.23
N PHE A 33 7.31 -9.21 3.87
CA PHE A 33 6.31 -9.78 4.75
C PHE A 33 6.47 -11.31 4.72
N THR A 34 6.45 -11.94 5.88
CA THR A 34 6.76 -13.36 6.02
C THR A 34 5.82 -14.07 6.98
N ASP A 35 5.66 -15.37 6.73
CA ASP A 35 5.19 -16.33 7.73
C ASP A 35 6.42 -16.93 8.42
N GLU A 36 6.55 -16.74 9.72
CA GLU A 36 7.65 -17.28 10.52
C GLU A 36 7.47 -18.78 10.76
N VAL A 37 8.44 -19.60 10.32
CA VAL A 37 8.37 -21.06 10.44
C VAL A 37 9.69 -21.62 10.92
N ASN A 38 9.62 -22.51 11.91
CA ASN A 38 10.79 -23.23 12.42
C ASN A 38 10.75 -24.71 12.04
N ASP A 39 11.80 -25.17 11.35
CA ASP A 39 12.04 -26.60 11.10
C ASP A 39 12.54 -27.27 12.38
N GLN A 40 11.62 -27.91 13.10
CA GLN A 40 11.90 -28.64 14.34
C GLN A 40 12.65 -29.96 14.12
N THR A 41 12.87 -30.37 12.87
CA THR A 41 13.63 -31.59 12.53
C THR A 41 15.07 -31.31 12.16
N ALA A 42 15.42 -30.05 11.94
CA ALA A 42 16.77 -29.63 11.62
C ALA A 42 17.71 -29.82 12.82
N THR A 43 18.88 -30.41 12.57
CA THR A 43 19.94 -30.62 13.58
C THR A 43 20.96 -29.48 13.63
N GLY A 44 20.82 -28.47 12.77
CA GLY A 44 21.69 -27.31 12.71
C GLY A 44 21.34 -26.25 13.76
N SER A 45 22.20 -25.26 13.92
CA SER A 45 21.97 -24.12 14.82
C SER A 45 20.94 -23.11 14.30
N ILE A 46 20.56 -23.20 13.03
CA ILE A 46 19.58 -22.32 12.38
C ILE A 46 18.46 -23.19 11.84
N THR A 47 17.28 -23.03 12.41
CA THR A 47 16.07 -23.79 12.10
C THR A 47 14.99 -22.95 11.40
N TYR A 48 15.19 -21.63 11.30
CA TYR A 48 14.26 -20.71 10.63
C TYR A 48 14.15 -21.04 9.13
N ARG A 49 12.90 -21.02 8.65
CA ARG A 49 12.47 -21.33 7.28
C ARG A 49 11.32 -20.41 6.90
N ASP A 50 11.50 -19.11 7.14
CA ASP A 50 10.46 -18.13 6.95
C ASP A 50 10.12 -18.00 5.47
N MET A 51 8.82 -17.93 5.16
CA MET A 51 8.33 -17.92 3.79
C MET A 51 7.83 -16.52 3.45
N ILE A 52 8.21 -15.99 2.30
CA ILE A 52 7.76 -14.66 1.89
C ILE A 52 6.31 -14.70 1.42
N HIS A 53 5.56 -13.65 1.75
CA HIS A 53 4.24 -13.41 1.21
C HIS A 53 4.35 -12.99 -0.25
N ARG A 54 3.80 -13.79 -1.16
CA ARG A 54 3.89 -13.49 -2.60
C ARG A 54 2.66 -13.98 -3.37
N TRP A 55 2.20 -13.17 -4.31
CA TRP A 55 1.16 -13.55 -5.25
C TRP A 55 1.62 -14.68 -6.18
N ARG A 56 0.75 -15.66 -6.43
CA ARG A 56 0.97 -16.68 -7.45
C ARG A 56 0.77 -16.08 -8.85
N LEU A 57 1.86 -15.81 -9.55
CA LEU A 57 1.84 -15.36 -10.95
C LEU A 57 2.56 -16.39 -11.84
N VAL A 58 1.82 -16.94 -12.80
CA VAL A 58 2.32 -17.88 -13.80
C VAL A 58 2.06 -17.28 -15.18
N LYS A 59 3.08 -17.24 -16.04
CA LYS A 59 2.93 -16.71 -17.41
C LYS A 59 1.99 -17.60 -18.22
N LYS A 60 1.10 -17.00 -19.01
CA LYS A 60 0.28 -17.73 -19.99
C LYS A 60 1.16 -18.40 -21.06
N ASP A 61 2.19 -17.69 -21.51
CA ASP A 61 3.25 -18.22 -22.38
C ASP A 61 4.57 -18.24 -21.61
N PRO A 62 5.02 -19.43 -21.14
CA PRO A 62 6.27 -19.57 -20.39
C PRO A 62 7.52 -19.16 -21.16
N ASN A 63 7.50 -19.23 -22.50
CA ASN A 63 8.65 -18.96 -23.35
C ASN A 63 8.76 -17.48 -23.76
N ALA A 64 7.67 -16.72 -23.62
CA ALA A 64 7.68 -15.30 -23.91
C ALA A 64 8.46 -14.51 -22.85
N ALA A 65 9.31 -13.58 -23.30
CA ALA A 65 10.01 -12.64 -22.41
C ALA A 65 9.01 -11.85 -21.55
N LEU A 66 7.92 -11.38 -22.19
CA LEU A 66 6.81 -10.68 -21.58
C LEU A 66 5.51 -11.42 -21.89
N SER A 67 4.76 -11.82 -20.86
CA SER A 67 3.49 -12.55 -21.02
C SER A 67 2.47 -12.07 -20.00
N GLU A 68 1.18 -12.13 -20.33
CA GLU A 68 0.14 -11.94 -19.33
C GLU A 68 0.15 -13.10 -18.33
N PRO A 69 -0.21 -12.86 -17.05
CA PRO A 69 -0.38 -13.97 -16.12
C PRO A 69 -1.64 -14.77 -16.44
N VAL A 70 -1.64 -16.06 -16.12
CA VAL A 70 -2.82 -16.92 -16.19
C VAL A 70 -3.94 -16.36 -15.32
N LYS A 71 -3.60 -15.91 -14.10
CA LYS A 71 -4.50 -15.22 -13.17
C LYS A 71 -3.89 -13.86 -12.81
N PRO A 72 -4.44 -12.73 -13.30
CA PRO A 72 -3.99 -11.41 -12.87
C PRO A 72 -4.46 -11.10 -11.45
N ILE A 73 -3.74 -10.21 -10.78
CA ILE A 73 -4.12 -9.67 -9.48
C ILE A 73 -5.18 -8.60 -9.75
N THR A 74 -6.44 -8.97 -9.53
CA THR A 74 -7.58 -8.08 -9.74
C THR A 74 -7.93 -7.39 -8.44
N TRP A 75 -7.98 -6.06 -8.47
CA TRP A 75 -8.41 -5.20 -7.39
C TRP A 75 -9.75 -4.56 -7.73
N TRP A 76 -10.64 -4.48 -6.74
CA TRP A 76 -11.94 -3.84 -6.86
C TRP A 76 -11.95 -2.56 -6.05
N ILE A 77 -12.23 -1.43 -6.69
CA ILE A 77 -12.53 -0.18 -5.98
C ILE A 77 -13.93 -0.31 -5.39
N GLU A 78 -14.03 -0.16 -4.07
CA GLU A 78 -15.32 -0.20 -3.37
C GLU A 78 -16.27 0.86 -3.95
N ASN A 79 -17.55 0.49 -4.11
CA ASN A 79 -18.53 1.36 -4.74
C ASN A 79 -18.88 2.62 -3.91
N THR A 80 -18.54 2.65 -2.62
CA THR A 80 -18.67 3.83 -1.75
C THR A 80 -17.55 4.85 -1.96
N THR A 81 -16.48 4.48 -2.67
CA THR A 81 -15.37 5.39 -3.01
C THR A 81 -15.89 6.58 -3.82
N PRO A 82 -15.59 7.84 -3.44
CA PRO A 82 -16.02 9.02 -4.18
C PRO A 82 -15.53 8.97 -5.63
N MET A 83 -16.41 9.36 -6.56
CA MET A 83 -16.19 9.18 -7.99
C MET A 83 -14.94 9.93 -8.49
N GLU A 84 -14.67 11.10 -7.92
CA GLU A 84 -13.53 11.95 -8.26
C GLU A 84 -12.18 11.28 -8.00
N TRP A 85 -12.10 10.32 -7.07
CA TRP A 85 -10.86 9.63 -6.72
C TRP A 85 -10.65 8.30 -7.43
N ARG A 86 -11.71 7.72 -8.02
CA ARG A 86 -11.65 6.35 -8.58
C ARG A 86 -10.61 6.22 -9.70
N GLU A 87 -10.54 7.19 -10.60
CA GLU A 87 -9.57 7.13 -11.70
C GLU A 87 -8.14 7.28 -11.19
N THR A 88 -7.89 8.21 -10.26
CA THR A 88 -6.56 8.38 -9.65
C THR A 88 -6.10 7.13 -8.89
N ILE A 89 -7.00 6.51 -8.11
CA ILE A 89 -6.72 5.27 -7.40
C ILE A 89 -6.40 4.14 -8.39
N LYS A 90 -7.22 4.02 -9.44
CA LYS A 90 -7.03 3.04 -10.51
C LYS A 90 -5.67 3.21 -11.19
N GLU A 91 -5.32 4.42 -11.60
CA GLU A 91 -4.03 4.72 -12.20
C GLU A 91 -2.88 4.37 -11.26
N GLY A 92 -2.96 4.75 -9.98
CA GLY A 92 -1.93 4.44 -8.98
C GLY A 92 -1.70 2.94 -8.78
N VAL A 93 -2.75 2.12 -8.88
CA VAL A 93 -2.61 0.65 -8.81
C VAL A 93 -2.05 0.09 -10.12
N LEU A 94 -2.49 0.59 -11.28
CA LEU A 94 -2.02 0.14 -12.59
C LEU A 94 -0.54 0.50 -12.82
N GLU A 95 -0.02 1.55 -12.19
CA GLU A 95 1.40 1.93 -12.24
C GLU A 95 2.35 0.80 -11.78
N TRP A 96 1.91 -0.07 -10.87
CA TRP A 96 2.68 -1.25 -10.48
C TRP A 96 2.97 -2.21 -11.64
N ASN A 97 2.18 -2.17 -12.73
CA ASN A 97 2.48 -2.95 -13.93
C ASN A 97 3.86 -2.63 -14.49
N LYS A 98 4.40 -1.40 -14.32
CA LYS A 98 5.77 -1.07 -14.75
C LYS A 98 6.83 -1.93 -14.05
N ALA A 99 6.61 -2.27 -12.78
CA ALA A 99 7.48 -3.17 -12.04
C ALA A 99 7.28 -4.64 -12.48
N PHE A 100 6.03 -5.06 -12.69
CA PHE A 100 5.71 -6.41 -13.16
C PHE A 100 6.19 -6.68 -14.59
N GLU A 101 6.23 -5.67 -15.46
CA GLU A 101 6.79 -5.78 -16.81
C GLU A 101 8.27 -6.13 -16.77
N LYS A 102 9.03 -5.54 -15.83
CA LYS A 102 10.44 -5.91 -15.57
C LYS A 102 10.58 -7.33 -15.01
N ALA A 103 9.56 -7.82 -14.31
CA ALA A 103 9.46 -9.21 -13.87
C ALA A 103 8.95 -10.16 -14.98
N GLY A 104 8.71 -9.66 -16.20
CA GLY A 104 8.26 -10.44 -17.35
C GLY A 104 6.75 -10.62 -17.44
N PHE A 105 5.95 -9.88 -16.66
CA PHE A 105 4.50 -9.92 -16.70
C PHE A 105 3.89 -8.65 -17.28
N LYS A 106 3.04 -8.81 -18.29
CA LYS A 106 2.20 -7.72 -18.81
C LYS A 106 0.84 -7.77 -18.13
N ASN A 107 0.24 -6.62 -17.82
CA ASN A 107 -1.11 -6.56 -17.25
C ASN A 107 -1.28 -7.47 -16.01
N ALA A 108 -0.28 -7.48 -15.13
CA ALA A 108 -0.32 -8.29 -13.91
C ALA A 108 -1.36 -7.78 -12.92
N MET A 109 -1.52 -6.47 -12.86
CA MET A 109 -2.50 -5.76 -12.04
C MET A 109 -3.67 -5.32 -12.92
N VAL A 110 -4.88 -5.64 -12.47
CA VAL A 110 -6.14 -5.24 -13.08
C VAL A 110 -6.97 -4.53 -12.02
N VAL A 111 -7.66 -3.47 -12.40
CA VAL A 111 -8.52 -2.70 -11.49
C VAL A 111 -9.90 -2.58 -12.07
N GLU A 112 -10.88 -2.98 -11.29
CA GLU A 112 -12.30 -2.90 -11.58
C GLU A 112 -13.00 -2.04 -10.54
N ILE A 113 -14.22 -1.59 -10.84
CA ILE A 113 -15.07 -0.87 -9.88
C ILE A 113 -16.20 -1.81 -9.47
N GLN A 114 -16.41 -1.96 -8.16
CA GLN A 114 -17.55 -2.72 -7.64
C GLN A 114 -18.86 -2.09 -8.17
N PRO A 115 -19.72 -2.86 -8.86
CA PRO A 115 -21.01 -2.34 -9.31
C PRO A 115 -21.94 -2.07 -8.12
N ASP A 116 -22.79 -1.06 -8.22
CA ASP A 116 -23.83 -0.80 -7.20
C ASP A 116 -24.87 -1.92 -7.10
N THR A 117 -24.96 -2.77 -8.12
CA THR A 117 -25.81 -3.97 -8.15
C THR A 117 -25.09 -5.22 -7.61
N ALA A 118 -23.86 -5.10 -7.12
CA ALA A 118 -23.12 -6.21 -6.55
C ALA A 118 -23.87 -6.77 -5.33
N THR A 119 -23.95 -8.11 -5.24
CA THR A 119 -24.54 -8.80 -4.09
C THR A 119 -23.52 -9.14 -3.00
N TRP A 120 -22.27 -8.73 -3.19
CA TRP A 120 -21.15 -8.94 -2.29
C TRP A 120 -20.66 -7.60 -1.74
N ASP A 121 -20.09 -7.62 -0.54
CA ASP A 121 -19.56 -6.43 0.12
C ASP A 121 -18.02 -6.44 0.18
N ALA A 122 -17.43 -5.30 0.53
CA ALA A 122 -15.98 -5.13 0.52
C ALA A 122 -15.21 -6.05 1.49
N GLY A 123 -15.88 -6.72 2.44
CA GLY A 123 -15.27 -7.70 3.34
C GLY A 123 -15.31 -9.14 2.80
N ASP A 124 -15.85 -9.36 1.60
CA ASP A 124 -15.89 -10.67 0.98
C ASP A 124 -14.49 -11.11 0.52
N ILE A 125 -13.98 -12.16 1.18
CA ILE A 125 -12.61 -12.68 0.98
C ILE A 125 -12.32 -13.18 -0.45
N ARG A 126 -13.35 -13.32 -1.30
CA ARG A 126 -13.19 -13.74 -2.70
C ARG A 126 -12.64 -12.63 -3.59
N TYR A 127 -12.67 -11.39 -3.12
CA TYR A 127 -12.27 -10.21 -3.89
C TYR A 127 -11.16 -9.47 -3.14
N ASN A 128 -10.14 -9.01 -3.88
CA ASN A 128 -9.22 -8.02 -3.32
C ASN A 128 -9.86 -6.65 -3.47
N VAL A 129 -10.05 -5.93 -2.38
CA VAL A 129 -10.81 -4.68 -2.39
C VAL A 129 -9.94 -3.52 -1.93
N LEU A 130 -10.07 -2.40 -2.63
CA LEU A 130 -9.59 -1.09 -2.24
C LEU A 130 -10.77 -0.40 -1.54
N ARG A 131 -10.78 -0.49 -0.22
CA ARG A 131 -11.82 0.02 0.65
C ARG A 131 -11.70 1.51 0.88
N TRP A 132 -12.83 2.19 0.95
CA TRP A 132 -12.88 3.60 1.30
C TRP A 132 -13.29 3.77 2.77
N THR A 133 -12.45 4.44 3.54
CA THR A 133 -12.71 4.69 4.95
C THR A 133 -12.63 6.18 5.28
N SER A 134 -13.43 6.59 6.27
CA SER A 134 -13.45 7.96 6.76
C SER A 134 -13.62 7.93 8.28
N SER A 135 -12.49 7.90 8.97
CA SER A 135 -12.46 7.85 10.43
C SER A 135 -12.35 9.27 11.02
N PRO A 136 -13.01 9.58 12.16
CA PRO A 136 -12.87 10.88 12.82
C PRO A 136 -11.44 11.19 13.31
N GLN A 137 -10.71 10.16 13.71
CA GLN A 137 -9.32 10.24 14.18
C GLN A 137 -8.51 9.09 13.55
N PRO A 138 -8.15 9.21 12.26
CA PRO A 138 -7.47 8.14 11.53
C PRO A 138 -5.99 8.07 11.95
N PRO A 139 -5.49 6.92 12.41
CA PRO A 139 -4.07 6.76 12.74
C PRO A 139 -3.19 6.53 11.49
N PHE A 140 -3.78 6.26 10.33
CA PHE A 140 -3.08 5.94 9.08
C PHE A 140 -3.67 6.71 7.88
N GLY A 141 -2.90 6.80 6.79
CA GLY A 141 -3.41 7.28 5.49
C GLY A 141 -3.90 6.15 4.58
N GLY A 142 -3.36 4.95 4.80
CA GLY A 142 -3.86 3.70 4.24
C GLY A 142 -3.38 2.53 5.09
N TYR A 143 -4.11 1.43 5.05
CA TYR A 143 -3.82 0.22 5.81
C TYR A 143 -4.08 -0.99 4.92
N GLY A 144 -3.07 -1.86 4.75
CA GLY A 144 -3.12 -2.95 3.76
C GLY A 144 -2.93 -4.33 4.36
N PRO A 145 -3.88 -4.85 5.17
CA PRO A 145 -3.87 -6.23 5.60
C PRO A 145 -3.95 -7.18 4.40
N SER A 146 -3.27 -8.31 4.53
CA SER A 146 -3.33 -9.42 3.58
C SER A 146 -3.32 -10.72 4.34
N PHE A 147 -3.75 -11.80 3.69
CA PHE A 147 -3.71 -13.14 4.25
C PHE A 147 -3.05 -14.10 3.26
N SER A 148 -2.15 -14.92 3.79
CA SER A 148 -1.36 -15.90 3.06
C SER A 148 -1.77 -17.32 3.43
N ASN A 149 -1.39 -18.28 2.59
CA ASN A 149 -1.34 -19.68 2.98
C ASN A 149 -0.15 -19.87 3.94
N PRO A 150 -0.38 -20.21 5.22
CA PRO A 150 0.66 -20.27 6.23
C PRO A 150 1.65 -21.44 6.02
N ARG A 151 1.39 -22.32 5.05
CA ARG A 151 2.29 -23.43 4.68
C ARG A 151 3.20 -23.10 3.51
N THR A 152 2.91 -22.04 2.76
CA THR A 152 3.62 -21.74 1.51
C THR A 152 3.99 -20.27 1.32
N GLY A 153 3.38 -19.35 2.08
CA GLY A 153 3.51 -17.91 1.87
C GLY A 153 2.75 -17.38 0.65
N GLU A 154 1.93 -18.20 -0.02
CA GLU A 154 1.11 -17.71 -1.14
C GLU A 154 0.07 -16.70 -0.65
N LEU A 155 0.06 -15.49 -1.20
CA LEU A 155 -1.00 -14.52 -0.94
C LEU A 155 -2.33 -15.00 -1.55
N LEU A 156 -3.34 -15.14 -0.69
CA LEU A 156 -4.67 -15.62 -1.07
C LEU A 156 -5.63 -14.46 -1.31
N GLY A 157 -5.46 -13.37 -0.56
CA GLY A 157 -6.21 -12.14 -0.75
C GLY A 157 -5.66 -10.99 0.09
N ALA A 158 -6.12 -9.80 -0.24
CA ALA A 158 -5.77 -8.59 0.48
C ALA A 158 -6.90 -7.57 0.41
N ASP A 159 -7.03 -6.78 1.47
CA ASP A 159 -8.01 -5.71 1.60
C ASP A 159 -7.26 -4.46 2.03
N ILE A 160 -7.27 -3.42 1.20
CA ILE A 160 -6.53 -2.20 1.45
C ILE A 160 -7.51 -1.07 1.72
N MET A 161 -7.44 -0.52 2.92
CA MET A 161 -8.22 0.63 3.34
C MET A 161 -7.49 1.92 2.96
N LEU A 162 -8.22 2.84 2.33
CA LEU A 162 -7.78 4.15 1.92
C LEU A 162 -8.55 5.20 2.75
N GLU A 163 -7.84 5.95 3.60
CA GLU A 163 -8.47 6.93 4.48
C GLU A 163 -8.66 8.28 3.77
N TYR A 164 -9.87 8.82 3.87
CA TYR A 164 -10.26 10.11 3.30
C TYR A 164 -9.28 11.24 3.61
N VAL A 165 -8.81 11.33 4.86
CA VAL A 165 -7.90 12.40 5.33
C VAL A 165 -6.60 12.45 4.53
N HIS A 166 -6.16 11.30 3.99
CA HIS A 166 -4.93 11.23 3.23
C HIS A 166 -5.08 12.02 1.93
N PHE A 167 -6.19 11.84 1.23
CA PHE A 167 -6.48 12.46 -0.05
C PHE A 167 -6.86 13.93 0.09
N THR A 168 -7.52 14.34 1.18
CA THR A 168 -7.97 15.73 1.34
C THR A 168 -7.00 16.64 2.06
N ASN A 169 -6.38 16.15 3.14
CA ASN A 169 -5.58 17.01 4.01
C ASN A 169 -4.11 16.78 3.73
N ARG A 170 -3.62 15.54 3.80
CA ARG A 170 -2.17 15.27 3.70
C ARG A 170 -1.60 15.59 2.33
N VAL A 171 -2.28 15.18 1.24
CA VAL A 171 -1.85 15.54 -0.13
C VAL A 171 -1.91 17.05 -0.36
N PHE A 172 -2.89 17.74 0.22
CA PHE A 172 -3.00 19.19 0.09
C PHE A 172 -1.90 19.93 0.87
N TYR A 173 -1.63 19.50 2.11
CA TYR A 173 -0.54 20.03 2.92
C TYR A 173 0.81 19.79 2.26
N ASP A 174 1.05 18.59 1.72
CA ASP A 174 2.29 18.28 1.01
C ASP A 174 2.50 19.25 -0.15
N LYS A 175 1.49 19.45 -1.00
CA LYS A 175 1.56 20.46 -2.07
C LYS A 175 1.81 21.89 -1.55
N LEU A 176 1.14 22.29 -0.46
CA LEU A 176 1.28 23.62 0.11
C LEU A 176 2.70 23.87 0.65
N PHE A 177 3.27 22.90 1.36
CA PHE A 177 4.60 23.01 1.94
C PHE A 177 5.72 22.77 0.92
N ASP A 178 5.50 21.92 -0.09
CA ASP A 178 6.41 21.72 -1.21
C ASP A 178 6.45 22.97 -2.12
N LEU A 179 5.33 23.69 -2.28
CA LEU A 179 5.31 25.03 -2.88
C LEU A 179 6.10 26.07 -2.05
N GLY A 180 6.03 25.99 -0.72
CA GLY A 180 6.84 26.81 0.17
C GLY A 180 8.33 26.53 0.04
N ALA A 181 8.72 25.25 0.00
CA ALA A 181 10.11 24.83 -0.17
C ALA A 181 10.67 25.19 -1.55
N SER A 182 9.92 24.93 -2.63
CA SER A 182 10.33 25.29 -3.99
C SER A 182 10.41 26.81 -4.23
N SER A 183 9.57 27.59 -3.54
CA SER A 183 9.70 29.06 -3.53
C SER A 183 10.97 29.57 -2.82
N SER A 184 11.56 28.76 -1.93
CA SER A 184 12.84 29.08 -1.27
C SER A 184 14.08 28.69 -2.10
N GLU A 185 13.94 27.73 -3.01
CA GLU A 185 15.03 27.37 -3.95
C GLU A 185 15.18 28.42 -5.07
N GLN A 186 14.10 29.11 -5.45
CA GLN A 186 14.12 30.07 -6.55
C GLN A 186 14.76 31.44 -6.19
N GLN A 187 15.32 31.59 -4.99
CA GLN A 187 16.07 32.79 -4.56
C GLN A 187 17.54 32.53 -4.17
N LEU A 188 18.06 31.33 -4.41
CA LEU A 188 19.49 31.01 -4.23
C LEU A 188 20.17 30.77 -5.58
N GLU A 189 20.03 31.71 -6.52
CA GLU A 189 21.09 31.88 -7.51
C GLU A 189 22.34 32.33 -6.75
N ALA A 190 23.21 31.35 -6.50
CA ALA A 190 24.50 31.50 -5.87
C ALA A 190 25.44 32.30 -6.79
N SER A 191 25.25 33.61 -6.86
CA SER A 191 26.31 34.54 -7.24
C SER A 191 26.85 35.19 -5.98
N ASP A 192 27.97 34.66 -5.49
CA ASP A 192 28.90 35.34 -4.58
C ASP A 192 28.67 35.23 -3.05
N MET A 193 28.31 34.05 -2.53
CA MET A 193 28.38 33.78 -1.09
C MET A 193 29.60 32.91 -0.73
N PRO A 194 30.43 33.31 0.25
CA PRO A 194 31.63 32.56 0.62
C PRO A 194 31.28 31.17 1.16
N GLN A 195 32.03 30.19 0.68
CA GLN A 195 31.84 28.73 0.76
C GLN A 195 31.76 28.11 2.19
N PHE A 196 31.70 28.93 3.25
CA PHE A 196 31.77 28.51 4.65
C PHE A 196 30.56 28.89 5.52
N TYR A 197 29.50 29.48 4.95
CA TYR A 197 28.26 29.74 5.69
C TYR A 197 27.12 28.83 5.20
N CYS A 198 26.78 27.82 5.99
CA CYS A 198 25.56 27.04 5.83
C CYS A 198 24.47 27.66 6.72
N SER A 199 23.72 28.64 6.18
CA SER A 199 22.60 29.29 6.88
C SER A 199 21.23 28.70 6.53
N ALA A 200 21.18 27.69 5.66
CA ALA A 200 19.93 27.10 5.17
C ALA A 200 19.03 26.59 6.32
N GLY A 201 19.61 25.87 7.29
CA GLY A 201 18.87 25.40 8.46
C GLY A 201 18.34 26.54 9.35
N HIS A 202 19.03 27.67 9.40
CA HIS A 202 18.60 28.83 10.17
C HIS A 202 17.43 29.56 9.48
N LEU A 203 17.52 29.77 8.16
CA LEU A 203 16.45 30.36 7.37
C LEU A 203 15.18 29.50 7.36
N MET A 204 15.32 28.18 7.27
CA MET A 204 14.17 27.26 7.37
C MET A 204 13.50 27.35 8.76
N HIS A 205 14.28 27.47 9.82
CA HIS A 205 13.76 27.63 11.18
C HIS A 205 13.02 28.97 11.33
N GLU A 206 13.59 30.07 10.84
CA GLU A 206 12.93 31.39 10.87
C GLU A 206 11.62 31.41 10.07
N ASN A 207 11.60 30.80 8.88
CA ASN A 207 10.39 30.69 8.07
C ASN A 207 9.30 29.85 8.76
N THR A 208 9.68 28.78 9.45
CA THR A 208 8.74 27.95 10.23
C THR A 208 8.14 28.75 11.39
N MET A 209 8.99 29.45 12.15
CA MET A 209 8.56 30.31 13.25
C MET A 209 7.64 31.43 12.78
N PHE A 210 7.93 32.04 11.62
CA PHE A 210 7.06 33.04 11.01
C PHE A 210 5.69 32.46 10.62
N GLY A 211 5.68 31.26 10.02
CA GLY A 211 4.44 30.56 9.68
C GLY A 211 3.58 30.23 10.89
N GLU A 212 4.17 29.75 11.98
CA GLU A 212 3.48 29.50 13.25
C GLU A 212 2.90 30.80 13.85
N CYS A 213 3.70 31.87 13.89
CA CYS A 213 3.28 33.16 14.43
C CYS A 213 2.15 33.79 13.60
N PHE A 214 2.18 33.63 12.27
CA PHE A 214 1.09 34.05 11.40
C PHE A 214 -0.19 33.24 11.66
N LEU A 215 -0.10 31.92 11.81
CA LEU A 215 -1.25 31.08 12.12
C LEU A 215 -1.89 31.43 13.48
N GLU A 216 -1.08 31.80 14.48
CA GLU A 216 -1.58 32.32 15.76
C GLU A 216 -2.23 33.71 15.61
N ALA A 217 -1.67 34.58 14.78
CA ALA A 217 -2.15 35.95 14.61
C ALA A 217 -3.42 36.06 13.75
N VAL A 218 -3.64 35.13 12.82
CA VAL A 218 -4.74 35.16 11.85
C VAL A 218 -5.81 34.10 12.16
N GLY A 219 -5.81 33.56 13.37
CA GLY A 219 -6.81 32.60 13.88
C GLY A 219 -8.25 32.98 13.59
#